data_AF-A0AA37H0K9-F1
#
_entry.id   AF-A0AA37H0K9-F1
#
_cell.length_a   1.000
_cell.length_b   1.000
_cell.length_c   1.000
_cell.angle_alpha   90.00
_cell.angle_beta   90.00
_cell.angle_gamma   90.00
#
_symmetry.space_group_name_H-M   'P 1'
#
loop_
_entity.id
_entity.type
_entity.pdbx_description
1 polymer ?
#
loop_
_entity_poly.entity_id
_entity_poly.type
_entity_poly.pdbx_seq_one_letter_code
_entity_poly.pdbx_strand_id
1 'polypeptide(L)'
;MVNLNPYISQLDPQLHTFNRVRQQSAFLLTATLAAAAKAFNPALHKKLRDHAEDILNCNFRKGTKSVETAQAVMILTYWKESEDTRAWMLLGYVIRMGMELGWHRLASYSLHRSDSTTELQSRQARNIERTWFVLFVYDRSISLQTGKPWMIERSEFIESIEAWCRDAMATPGDRLLGALVTLRLLSSEVFRLLGPRSSRVRARQLHSLESLLAIIKGRIEEWESRWLRIADKGNKYRNTCHPFLIQFYGTHLRLQLFSLPLQDILAQSNQNMSYHMEALWVSYSSALEMLHLICRHSSWLYFAQDSVHVMTAYSAAFLIKASIYTPSTIKLCNIVANEASTALVVYSRINFPPNRV
;
A
#
# COMPACT_ATOMS: atom_id res chain seq x y z
N MET A 1 11.96 9.81 11.35
CA MET A 1 11.30 8.78 10.51
C MET A 1 10.96 7.47 11.23
N VAL A 2 11.31 7.28 12.51
CA VAL A 2 11.00 6.05 13.26
C VAL A 2 9.50 5.70 13.24
N ASN A 3 8.61 6.69 13.34
CA ASN A 3 7.16 6.48 13.36
C ASN A 3 6.51 6.38 11.97
N LEU A 4 7.11 6.95 10.93
CA LEU A 4 6.51 7.04 9.57
C LEU A 4 7.08 5.99 8.60
N ASN A 5 8.39 5.72 8.68
CA ASN A 5 9.05 4.78 7.78
C ASN A 5 8.52 3.34 7.86
N PRO A 6 8.04 2.82 9.02
CA PRO A 6 7.40 1.50 9.07
C PRO A 6 6.22 1.33 8.12
N TYR A 7 5.53 2.41 7.74
CA TYR A 7 4.40 2.35 6.80
C TYR A 7 4.87 2.26 5.33
N ILE A 8 5.96 2.93 4.97
CA ILE A 8 6.44 3.05 3.58
C ILE A 8 7.59 2.08 3.24
N SER A 9 8.31 1.58 4.25
CA SER A 9 9.49 0.70 4.09
C SER A 9 10.53 1.21 3.10
N GLN A 10 10.70 2.53 3.02
CA GLN A 10 11.47 3.18 1.96
C GLN A 10 12.91 3.48 2.37
N LEU A 11 13.11 3.99 3.59
CA LEU A 11 14.40 4.50 4.05
C LEU A 11 15.13 3.46 4.90
N ASP A 12 16.37 3.12 4.54
CA ASP A 12 17.27 2.35 5.41
C ASP A 12 17.76 3.24 6.57
N PRO A 13 17.48 2.92 7.85
CA PRO A 13 17.90 3.71 8.99
C PRO A 13 19.43 3.86 9.15
N GLN A 14 20.21 2.89 8.65
CA GLN A 14 21.67 2.94 8.68
C GLN A 14 22.23 3.88 7.60
N LEU A 15 21.51 4.02 6.48
CA LEU A 15 21.89 4.89 5.38
C LEU A 15 21.34 6.31 5.55
N HIS A 16 20.08 6.44 5.95
CA HIS A 16 19.32 7.70 5.98
C HIS A 16 19.32 8.32 7.38
N THR A 17 20.52 8.58 7.91
CA THR A 17 20.68 9.37 9.13
C THR A 17 20.45 10.84 8.85
N PHE A 18 20.06 11.62 9.88
CA PHE A 18 19.81 13.06 9.72
C PHE A 18 20.98 13.80 9.07
N ASN A 19 22.20 13.58 9.58
CA ASN A 19 23.41 14.23 9.07
C ASN A 19 23.66 13.89 7.60
N ARG A 20 23.50 12.63 7.23
CA ARG A 20 23.75 12.18 5.87
C ARG A 20 22.72 12.71 4.89
N VAL A 21 21.43 12.60 5.20
CA VAL A 21 20.36 13.13 4.34
C VAL A 21 20.50 14.64 4.18
N ARG A 22 20.85 15.36 5.26
CA ARG A 22 21.11 16.81 5.23
C ARG A 22 22.24 17.19 4.27
N GLN A 23 23.29 16.38 4.19
CA GLN A 23 24.43 16.61 3.29
C GLN A 23 24.14 16.18 1.85
N GLN A 24 23.37 15.12 1.65
CA GLN A 24 23.18 14.50 0.34
C GLN A 24 21.98 15.05 -0.45
N SER A 25 20.89 15.42 0.22
CA SER A 25 19.69 15.89 -0.46
C SER A 25 18.84 16.80 0.43
N ALA A 26 18.91 18.11 0.17
CA ALA A 26 18.03 19.09 0.78
C ALA A 26 16.54 18.78 0.49
N PHE A 27 16.25 18.21 -0.68
CA PHE A 27 14.88 17.86 -1.05
C PHE A 27 14.33 16.71 -0.20
N LEU A 28 15.08 15.61 -0.07
CA LEU A 28 14.68 14.47 0.75
C LEU A 28 14.56 14.86 2.22
N LEU A 29 15.48 15.68 2.73
CA LEU A 29 15.39 16.21 4.08
C LEU A 29 14.08 17.00 4.26
N THR A 30 13.80 17.94 3.36
CA THR A 30 12.63 18.83 3.47
C THR A 30 11.33 18.04 3.36
N ALA A 31 11.21 17.10 2.42
CA ALA A 31 10.04 16.23 2.31
C ALA A 31 9.84 15.37 3.56
N THR A 32 10.92 14.84 4.12
CA THR A 32 10.91 14.08 5.38
C THR A 32 10.42 14.92 6.56
N LEU A 33 10.92 16.16 6.66
CA LEU A 33 10.50 17.11 7.69
C LEU A 33 9.05 17.54 7.50
N ALA A 34 8.59 17.77 6.27
CA ALA A 34 7.20 18.12 5.97
C ALA A 34 6.23 17.01 6.40
N ALA A 35 6.53 15.75 6.07
CA ALA A 35 5.75 14.60 6.49
C ALA A 35 5.74 14.44 8.02
N ALA A 36 6.89 14.57 8.68
CA ALA A 36 6.98 14.52 10.14
C ALA A 36 6.23 15.68 10.81
N ALA A 37 6.32 16.89 10.27
CA ALA A 37 5.65 18.07 10.81
C ALA A 37 4.12 17.91 10.81
N LYS A 38 3.54 17.21 9.83
CA LYS A 38 2.10 16.92 9.81
C LYS A 38 1.63 16.24 11.11
N ALA A 39 2.46 15.35 11.65
CA ALA A 39 2.16 14.57 12.84
C ALA A 39 2.67 15.21 14.14
N PHE A 40 3.83 15.88 14.13
CA PHE A 40 4.51 16.34 15.35
C PHE A 40 4.55 17.85 15.53
N ASN A 41 4.38 18.63 14.46
CA ASN A 41 4.37 20.08 14.51
C ASN A 41 3.51 20.67 13.37
N PRO A 42 2.17 20.56 13.44
CA PRO A 42 1.29 20.94 12.34
C PRO A 42 1.43 22.40 11.90
N ALA A 43 1.84 23.29 12.81
CA ALA A 43 2.08 24.70 12.52
C ALA A 43 3.20 24.93 11.48
N LEU A 44 4.17 24.01 11.38
CA LEU A 44 5.25 24.09 10.38
C LEU A 44 4.96 23.29 9.11
N HIS A 45 3.97 22.38 9.14
CA HIS A 45 3.71 21.46 8.04
C HIS A 45 3.52 22.19 6.70
N LYS A 46 2.64 23.20 6.66
CA LYS A 46 2.35 23.95 5.44
C LYS A 46 3.61 24.61 4.86
N LYS A 47 4.38 25.34 5.68
CA LYS A 47 5.61 26.01 5.25
C LYS A 47 6.66 25.03 4.71
N LEU A 48 6.85 23.91 5.40
CA LEU A 48 7.80 22.87 4.97
C LEU A 48 7.34 22.19 3.68
N ARG A 49 6.04 21.96 3.52
CA ARG A 49 5.47 21.37 2.30
C ARG A 49 5.62 22.33 1.12
N ASP A 50 5.27 23.60 1.28
CA ASP A 50 5.42 24.62 0.24
C ASP A 50 6.90 24.73 -0.19
N HIS A 51 7.83 24.72 0.77
CA HIS A 51 9.26 24.68 0.45
C HIS A 51 9.69 23.41 -0.29
N ALA A 52 9.15 22.24 0.07
CA ALA A 52 9.43 20.99 -0.65
C ALA A 52 8.89 21.03 -2.09
N GLU A 53 7.72 21.63 -2.33
CA GLU A 53 7.15 21.85 -3.66
C GLU A 53 8.03 22.80 -4.50
N ASP A 54 8.56 23.87 -3.91
CA ASP A 54 9.49 24.78 -4.59
C ASP A 54 10.77 24.05 -5.02
N ILE A 55 11.33 23.21 -4.14
CA ILE A 55 12.50 22.39 -4.48
C ILE A 55 12.15 21.37 -5.57
N LEU A 56 10.97 20.74 -5.51
CA LEU A 56 10.49 19.83 -6.56
C LEU A 56 10.41 20.54 -7.91
N ASN A 57 9.81 21.73 -7.96
CA ASN A 57 9.71 22.54 -9.16
C ASN A 57 11.11 22.89 -9.73
N CYS A 58 12.05 23.26 -8.86
CA CYS A 58 13.43 23.54 -9.26
C CYS A 58 14.14 22.30 -9.81
N ASN A 59 13.99 21.15 -9.15
CA ASN A 59 14.58 19.88 -9.57
C ASN A 59 13.99 19.42 -10.91
N PHE A 60 12.68 19.54 -11.08
CA PHE A 60 11.99 19.24 -12.33
C PHE A 60 12.51 20.12 -13.47
N ARG A 61 12.58 21.44 -13.25
CA ARG A 61 13.10 22.40 -14.25
C ARG A 61 14.55 22.13 -14.65
N LYS A 62 15.39 21.70 -13.70
CA LYS A 62 16.80 21.36 -13.94
C LYS A 62 17.01 19.94 -14.50
N GLY A 63 15.98 19.09 -14.48
CA GLY A 63 16.11 17.68 -14.83
C GLY A 63 16.97 16.88 -13.85
N THR A 64 16.99 17.26 -12.57
CA THR A 64 17.74 16.54 -11.51
C THR A 64 17.13 15.16 -11.27
N LYS A 65 17.97 14.12 -11.30
CA LYS A 65 17.56 12.72 -11.13
C LYS A 65 18.45 12.04 -10.10
N SER A 66 17.84 11.51 -9.05
CA SER A 66 18.55 10.74 -8.02
C SER A 66 17.58 9.86 -7.24
N VAL A 67 18.10 8.88 -6.51
CA VAL A 67 17.31 8.04 -5.61
C VAL A 67 16.61 8.90 -4.56
N GLU A 68 17.32 9.88 -4.00
CA GLU A 68 16.80 10.79 -2.99
C GLU A 68 15.67 11.67 -3.55
N THR A 69 15.76 12.08 -4.81
CA THR A 69 14.71 12.84 -5.48
C THR A 69 13.45 11.98 -5.65
N ALA A 70 13.61 10.74 -6.10
CA ALA A 70 12.52 9.77 -6.21
C ALA A 70 11.83 9.53 -4.85
N GLN A 71 12.65 9.29 -3.81
CA GLN A 71 12.19 9.06 -2.44
C GLN A 71 11.47 10.26 -1.85
N ALA A 72 11.95 11.48 -2.10
CA ALA A 72 11.33 12.71 -1.64
C ALA A 72 9.94 12.92 -2.25
N VAL A 73 9.80 12.72 -3.57
CA VAL A 73 8.50 12.81 -4.24
C VAL A 73 7.51 11.78 -3.68
N MET A 74 7.93 10.53 -3.50
CA MET A 74 7.06 9.51 -2.90
C MET A 74 6.61 9.88 -1.49
N ILE A 75 7.50 10.43 -0.65
CA ILE A 75 7.14 10.90 0.70
C ILE A 75 6.08 12.00 0.65
N LEU A 76 6.18 12.94 -0.28
CA LEU A 76 5.17 14.00 -0.46
C LEU A 76 3.80 13.44 -0.86
N THR A 77 3.75 12.32 -1.59
CA THR A 77 2.49 11.71 -2.02
C THR A 77 1.87 10.78 -0.98
N TYR A 78 2.64 10.18 -0.07
CA TYR A 78 2.14 9.27 0.96
C TYR A 78 1.25 9.96 2.02
N TRP A 79 1.62 11.19 2.38
CA TRP A 79 0.90 12.02 3.37
C TRP A 79 0.39 13.32 2.75
N LYS A 80 0.02 13.26 1.47
CA LYS A 80 -0.55 14.38 0.72
C LYS A 80 -1.82 14.94 1.38
N GLU A 81 -2.24 16.11 0.93
CA GLU A 81 -3.57 16.61 1.27
C GLU A 81 -4.67 15.92 0.49
N SER A 82 -5.89 16.01 1.01
CA SER A 82 -7.06 15.39 0.39
C SER A 82 -7.35 15.99 -1.00
N GLU A 83 -7.06 17.27 -1.17
CA GLU A 83 -7.23 18.06 -2.39
C GLU A 83 -6.13 17.78 -3.43
N ASP A 84 -5.00 17.18 -3.03
CA ASP A 84 -3.91 16.89 -3.96
C ASP A 84 -4.22 15.63 -4.78
N THR A 85 -4.54 15.84 -6.06
CA THR A 85 -4.87 14.79 -7.03
C THR A 85 -3.66 14.37 -7.88
N ARG A 86 -2.47 14.92 -7.63
CA ARG A 86 -1.29 14.78 -8.50
C ARG A 86 -0.49 13.49 -8.27
N ALA A 87 -0.83 12.69 -7.26
CA ALA A 87 -0.06 11.51 -6.86
C ALA A 87 0.25 10.56 -8.04
N TRP A 88 -0.73 10.27 -8.90
CA TRP A 88 -0.52 9.39 -10.07
C TRP A 88 0.46 9.99 -11.09
N MET A 89 0.38 11.30 -11.34
CA MET A 89 1.29 11.99 -12.27
C MET A 89 2.70 12.07 -11.72
N LEU A 90 2.85 12.44 -10.43
CA LEU A 90 4.13 12.51 -9.75
C LEU A 90 4.81 11.14 -9.68
N LEU A 91 4.04 10.08 -9.43
CA LEU A 91 4.56 8.72 -9.45
C LEU A 91 5.04 8.33 -10.85
N GLY A 92 4.26 8.63 -11.90
CA GLY A 92 4.69 8.41 -13.28
C GLY A 92 5.97 9.18 -13.66
N TYR A 93 6.15 10.40 -13.13
CA TYR A 93 7.40 11.15 -13.28
C TYR A 93 8.58 10.42 -12.64
N VAL A 94 8.44 9.96 -11.40
CA VAL A 94 9.51 9.24 -10.69
C VAL A 94 9.81 7.88 -11.31
N ILE A 95 8.80 7.16 -11.82
CA ILE A 95 9.01 5.89 -12.52
C ILE A 95 9.85 6.11 -13.78
N ARG A 96 9.55 7.15 -14.58
CA ARG A 96 10.36 7.51 -15.76
C ARG A 96 11.78 7.94 -15.37
N MET A 97 11.94 8.68 -14.27
CA MET A 97 13.25 8.98 -13.71
C MET A 97 14.04 7.70 -13.38
N GLY A 98 13.40 6.73 -12.72
CA GLY A 98 14.02 5.43 -12.43
C GLY A 98 14.37 4.65 -13.69
N MET A 99 13.54 4.73 -14.73
CA MET A 99 13.85 4.12 -16.03
C MET A 99 15.08 4.74 -16.69
N GLU A 100 15.19 6.08 -16.69
CA GLU A 100 16.40 6.78 -17.17
C GLU A 100 17.66 6.40 -16.38
N LEU A 101 17.53 6.23 -15.06
CA LEU A 101 18.60 5.77 -14.18
C LEU A 101 18.88 4.26 -14.31
N GLY A 102 18.18 3.55 -15.20
CA GLY A 102 18.42 2.14 -15.52
C GLY A 102 17.81 1.12 -14.55
N TRP A 103 16.92 1.53 -13.63
CA TRP A 103 16.38 0.65 -12.59
C TRP A 103 15.47 -0.46 -13.14
N HIS A 104 14.87 -0.24 -14.31
CA HIS A 104 14.10 -1.24 -15.04
C HIS A 104 14.95 -2.42 -15.56
N ARG A 105 16.29 -2.29 -15.54
CA ARG A 105 17.26 -3.33 -15.95
C ARG A 105 17.99 -3.97 -14.78
N LEU A 106 17.53 -3.76 -13.54
CA LEU A 106 18.09 -4.45 -12.39
C LEU A 106 18.00 -5.97 -12.60
N ALA A 107 19.12 -6.66 -12.39
CA ALA A 107 19.19 -8.11 -12.54
C ALA A 107 18.50 -8.83 -11.38
N SER A 108 18.11 -10.09 -11.59
CA SER A 108 17.58 -10.96 -10.54
C SER A 108 18.47 -10.96 -9.30
N TYR A 109 17.87 -10.84 -8.12
CA TYR A 109 18.62 -10.83 -6.87
C TYR A 109 19.11 -12.23 -6.49
N SER A 110 20.39 -12.32 -6.12
CA SER A 110 21.01 -13.53 -5.59
C SER A 110 21.66 -13.24 -4.25
N LEU A 111 21.48 -14.16 -3.29
CA LEU A 111 22.11 -14.09 -1.96
C LEU A 111 23.64 -14.27 -2.02
N HIS A 112 24.18 -14.74 -3.15
CA HIS A 112 25.61 -15.02 -3.34
C HIS A 112 26.35 -13.91 -4.11
N ARG A 113 26.00 -12.64 -3.93
CA ARG A 113 26.80 -11.54 -4.52
C ARG A 113 28.22 -11.57 -3.95
N SER A 114 29.22 -11.48 -4.83
CA SER A 114 30.63 -11.54 -4.46
C SER A 114 31.04 -10.43 -3.49
N ASP A 115 31.71 -10.80 -2.40
CA ASP A 115 32.02 -10.00 -1.19
C ASP A 115 33.09 -8.90 -1.34
N SER A 116 33.29 -8.31 -2.53
CA SER A 116 34.34 -7.28 -2.70
C SER A 116 33.89 -5.84 -2.42
N THR A 117 32.63 -5.61 -2.01
CA THR A 117 32.07 -4.27 -1.80
C THR A 117 31.95 -3.92 -0.31
N THR A 118 32.26 -2.67 0.04
CA THR A 118 32.06 -2.17 1.41
C THR A 118 30.59 -2.20 1.82
N GLU A 119 30.28 -2.33 3.11
CA GLU A 119 28.90 -2.31 3.62
C GLU A 119 28.12 -1.07 3.12
N LEU A 120 28.79 0.08 3.09
CA LEU A 120 28.25 1.34 2.61
C LEU A 120 27.76 1.25 1.15
N GLN A 121 28.60 0.71 0.26
CA GLN A 121 28.27 0.52 -1.16
C GLN A 121 27.12 -0.47 -1.32
N SER A 122 27.13 -1.57 -0.56
CA SER A 122 26.04 -2.55 -0.56
C SER A 122 24.71 -1.93 -0.11
N ARG A 123 24.71 -1.07 0.92
CA ARG A 123 23.50 -0.33 1.34
C ARG A 123 23.03 0.66 0.29
N GLN A 124 23.94 1.34 -0.41
CA GLN A 124 23.59 2.25 -1.51
C GLN A 124 22.97 1.51 -2.69
N ALA A 125 23.52 0.35 -3.08
CA ALA A 125 22.93 -0.50 -4.11
C ALA A 125 21.54 -1.00 -3.70
N ARG A 126 21.40 -1.50 -2.46
CA ARG A 126 20.10 -1.87 -1.89
C ARG A 126 19.13 -0.70 -1.79
N ASN A 127 19.59 0.54 -1.67
CA ASN A 127 18.72 1.72 -1.64
C ASN A 127 18.00 1.94 -2.98
N ILE A 128 18.72 1.75 -4.10
CA ILE A 128 18.16 1.78 -5.45
C ILE A 128 17.14 0.66 -5.61
N GLU A 129 17.57 -0.58 -5.31
CA GLU A 129 16.74 -1.79 -5.38
C GLU A 129 15.43 -1.63 -4.58
N ARG A 130 15.54 -1.19 -3.31
CA ARG A 130 14.39 -0.93 -2.44
C ARG A 130 13.47 0.14 -3.00
N THR A 131 14.02 1.24 -3.50
CA THR A 131 13.24 2.33 -4.10
C THR A 131 12.43 1.82 -5.30
N TRP A 132 13.00 0.93 -6.12
CA TRP A 132 12.29 0.32 -7.24
C TRP A 132 11.18 -0.63 -6.81
N PHE A 133 11.40 -1.46 -5.79
CA PHE A 133 10.34 -2.30 -5.21
C PHE A 133 9.20 -1.46 -4.60
N VAL A 134 9.52 -0.39 -3.88
CA VAL A 134 8.53 0.54 -3.33
C VAL A 134 7.71 1.18 -4.46
N LEU A 135 8.37 1.65 -5.51
CA LEU A 135 7.70 2.19 -6.70
C LEU A 135 6.78 1.16 -7.35
N PHE A 136 7.23 -0.10 -7.50
CA PHE A 136 6.39 -1.17 -8.05
C PHE A 136 5.11 -1.39 -7.23
N VAL A 137 5.23 -1.42 -5.90
CA VAL A 137 4.07 -1.54 -5.01
C VAL A 137 3.16 -0.32 -5.15
N TYR A 138 3.73 0.89 -5.17
CA TYR A 138 2.96 2.11 -5.23
C TYR A 138 2.22 2.25 -6.57
N ASP A 139 2.89 1.96 -7.68
CA ASP A 139 2.35 2.02 -9.06
C ASP A 139 1.14 1.10 -9.22
N ARG A 140 1.25 -0.15 -8.74
CA ARG A 140 0.13 -1.10 -8.74
C ARG A 140 -0.98 -0.67 -7.77
N SER A 141 -0.64 -0.12 -6.61
CA SER A 141 -1.63 0.32 -5.62
C SER A 141 -2.48 1.47 -6.14
N ILE A 142 -1.85 2.48 -6.77
CA ILE A 142 -2.60 3.63 -7.31
C ILE A 142 -3.39 3.25 -8.55
N SER A 143 -2.87 2.35 -9.39
CA SER A 143 -3.58 1.82 -10.55
C SER A 143 -4.83 1.05 -10.11
N LEU A 144 -4.69 0.23 -9.07
CA LEU A 144 -5.79 -0.52 -8.46
C LEU A 144 -6.89 0.38 -7.88
N GLN A 145 -6.52 1.52 -7.31
CA GLN A 145 -7.47 2.47 -6.72
C GLN A 145 -8.17 3.35 -7.76
N THR A 146 -7.45 3.75 -8.81
CA THR A 146 -7.92 4.76 -9.78
C THR A 146 -8.40 4.18 -11.11
N GLY A 147 -8.17 2.88 -11.35
CA GLY A 147 -8.43 2.23 -12.63
C GLY A 147 -7.48 2.65 -13.76
N LYS A 148 -6.48 3.49 -13.46
CA LYS A 148 -5.45 3.93 -14.42
C LYS A 148 -4.43 2.81 -14.66
N PRO A 149 -3.72 2.81 -15.81
CA PRO A 149 -2.67 1.83 -16.07
C PRO A 149 -1.45 2.04 -15.15
N TRP A 150 -0.77 0.94 -14.85
CA TRP A 150 0.55 0.93 -14.23
C TRP A 150 1.65 1.02 -15.29
N MET A 151 2.86 1.39 -14.87
CA MET A 151 4.02 1.61 -15.76
C MET A 151 5.17 0.61 -15.54
N ILE A 152 5.32 0.06 -14.33
CA ILE A 152 6.39 -0.88 -14.03
C ILE A 152 5.96 -2.29 -14.42
N GLU A 153 6.72 -2.87 -15.34
CA GLU A 153 6.54 -4.25 -15.78
C GLU A 153 7.07 -5.26 -14.75
N ARG A 154 6.54 -6.47 -14.82
CA ARG A 154 7.06 -7.61 -14.04
C ARG A 154 8.42 -8.02 -14.62
N SER A 155 9.42 -8.20 -13.76
CA SER A 155 10.77 -8.64 -14.15
C SER A 155 11.31 -9.68 -13.18
N GLU A 156 12.38 -10.39 -13.56
CA GLU A 156 13.06 -11.35 -12.68
C GLU A 156 13.51 -10.70 -11.36
N PHE A 157 13.94 -9.45 -11.40
CA PHE A 157 14.26 -8.70 -10.19
C PHE A 157 13.03 -8.53 -9.28
N ILE A 158 11.87 -8.15 -9.83
CA ILE A 158 10.63 -8.02 -9.04
C ILE A 158 10.24 -9.38 -8.41
N GLU A 159 10.41 -10.47 -9.16
CA GLU A 159 10.11 -11.83 -8.69
C GLU A 159 11.09 -12.33 -7.61
N SER A 160 12.33 -11.85 -7.63
CA SER A 160 13.37 -12.21 -6.65
C SER A 160 13.22 -11.57 -5.26
N ILE A 161 12.11 -10.85 -5.01
CA ILE A 161 11.88 -10.09 -3.77
C ILE A 161 12.02 -10.93 -2.49
N GLU A 162 11.61 -12.20 -2.50
CA GLU A 162 11.70 -13.05 -1.32
C GLU A 162 13.14 -13.34 -0.91
N ALA A 163 14.04 -13.51 -1.87
CA ALA A 163 15.47 -13.62 -1.60
C ALA A 163 16.01 -12.29 -1.08
N TRP A 164 15.62 -11.18 -1.74
CA TRP A 164 16.08 -9.84 -1.39
C TRP A 164 15.71 -9.42 0.04
N CYS A 165 14.51 -9.76 0.52
CA CYS A 165 14.06 -9.41 1.88
C CYS A 165 14.56 -10.36 2.98
N ARG A 166 15.19 -11.49 2.61
CA ARG A 166 15.82 -12.44 3.54
C ARG A 166 17.32 -12.23 3.70
N ASP A 167 17.89 -11.32 2.91
CA ASP A 167 19.29 -10.94 2.96
C ASP A 167 19.74 -10.50 4.37
N ALA A 168 21.01 -10.74 4.70
CA ALA A 168 21.58 -10.37 6.00
C ALA A 168 21.51 -8.85 6.26
N MET A 169 21.58 -8.02 5.21
CA MET A 169 21.47 -6.56 5.28
C MET A 169 20.01 -6.06 5.29
N ALA A 170 19.03 -6.96 5.21
CA ALA A 170 17.63 -6.59 5.13
C ALA A 170 17.14 -5.89 6.40
N THR A 171 16.45 -4.77 6.21
CA THR A 171 15.82 -4.04 7.31
C THR A 171 14.48 -4.68 7.69
N PRO A 172 13.88 -4.31 8.83
CA PRO A 172 12.54 -4.78 9.19
C PRO A 172 11.47 -4.41 8.15
N GLY A 173 11.59 -3.23 7.56
CA GLY A 173 10.70 -2.75 6.50
C GLY A 173 10.82 -3.57 5.21
N ASP A 174 12.00 -4.12 4.92
CA ASP A 174 12.22 -4.94 3.72
C ASP A 174 11.33 -6.20 3.71
N ARG A 175 10.98 -6.74 4.88
CA ARG A 175 10.03 -7.87 5.00
C ARG A 175 8.59 -7.47 4.68
N LEU A 176 8.14 -6.32 5.21
CA LEU A 176 6.83 -5.78 4.86
C LEU A 176 6.76 -5.46 3.36
N LEU A 177 7.81 -4.85 2.82
CA LEU A 177 7.92 -4.59 1.38
C LEU A 177 7.82 -5.88 0.57
N GLY A 178 8.47 -6.97 1.00
CA GLY A 178 8.32 -8.29 0.38
C GLY A 178 6.89 -8.82 0.41
N ALA A 179 6.19 -8.65 1.53
CA ALA A 179 4.77 -8.98 1.62
C ALA A 179 3.95 -8.18 0.59
N LEU A 180 4.15 -6.87 0.52
CA LEU A 180 3.39 -5.99 -0.37
C LEU A 180 3.69 -6.26 -1.86
N VAL A 181 4.96 -6.50 -2.24
CA VAL A 181 5.32 -6.86 -3.63
C VAL A 181 4.64 -8.16 -4.03
N THR A 182 4.72 -9.20 -3.19
CA THR A 182 4.09 -10.51 -3.48
C THR A 182 2.56 -10.41 -3.55
N LEU A 183 1.94 -9.57 -2.71
CA LEU A 183 0.51 -9.27 -2.78
C LEU A 183 0.13 -8.57 -4.10
N ARG A 184 0.95 -7.61 -4.56
CA ARG A 184 0.71 -6.91 -5.82
C ARG A 184 0.92 -7.81 -7.03
N LEU A 185 1.90 -8.70 -7.02
CA LEU A 185 2.06 -9.74 -8.03
C LEU A 185 0.83 -10.65 -8.10
N LEU A 186 0.33 -11.13 -6.95
CA LEU A 186 -0.90 -11.91 -6.87
C LEU A 186 -2.09 -11.15 -7.48
N SER A 187 -2.32 -9.91 -7.05
CA SER A 187 -3.47 -9.11 -7.53
C SER A 187 -3.43 -8.85 -9.04
N SER A 188 -2.25 -8.61 -9.60
CA SER A 188 -2.11 -8.21 -11.01
C SER A 188 -2.48 -9.34 -11.97
N GLU A 189 -2.18 -10.59 -11.59
CA GLU A 189 -2.62 -11.77 -12.34
C GLU A 189 -4.15 -11.85 -12.39
N VAL A 190 -4.80 -11.61 -11.25
CA VAL A 190 -6.26 -11.65 -11.13
C VAL A 190 -6.92 -10.55 -11.96
N PHE A 191 -6.45 -9.30 -11.87
CA PHE A 191 -7.03 -8.19 -12.63
C PHE A 191 -6.81 -8.31 -14.14
N ARG A 192 -5.75 -8.99 -14.59
CA ARG A 192 -5.60 -9.33 -16.00
C ARG A 192 -6.68 -10.30 -16.49
N LEU A 193 -7.11 -11.21 -15.63
CA LEU A 193 -8.15 -12.20 -15.94
C LEU A 193 -9.58 -11.61 -15.79
N LEU A 194 -9.79 -10.73 -14.81
CA LEU A 194 -11.11 -10.21 -14.42
C LEU A 194 -11.43 -8.77 -14.86
N GLY A 195 -10.47 -8.04 -15.44
CA GLY A 195 -10.64 -6.62 -15.74
C GLY A 195 -11.71 -6.32 -16.80
N PRO A 196 -12.27 -5.09 -16.85
CA PRO A 196 -13.37 -4.68 -17.74
C PRO A 196 -13.13 -4.92 -19.24
N ARG A 197 -11.88 -5.12 -19.65
CA ARG A 197 -11.45 -5.40 -21.02
C ARG A 197 -11.56 -6.88 -21.42
N SER A 198 -11.95 -7.80 -20.52
CA SER A 198 -12.23 -9.21 -20.85
C SER A 198 -13.63 -9.44 -21.41
N SER A 199 -14.26 -8.40 -21.97
CA SER A 199 -15.67 -8.29 -22.35
C SER A 199 -16.18 -9.25 -23.45
N ARG A 200 -15.45 -10.32 -23.80
CA ARG A 200 -15.77 -11.24 -24.91
C ARG A 200 -16.16 -12.67 -24.53
N VAL A 201 -16.25 -13.07 -23.25
CA VAL A 201 -16.65 -14.46 -22.89
C VAL A 201 -17.70 -14.49 -21.76
N ARG A 202 -18.80 -13.77 -21.93
CA ARG A 202 -19.77 -13.43 -20.85
C ARG A 202 -20.92 -14.43 -20.60
N ALA A 203 -20.80 -15.72 -20.90
CA ALA A 203 -21.86 -16.68 -20.52
C ALA A 203 -21.41 -18.08 -20.11
N ARG A 204 -20.20 -18.54 -20.51
CA ARG A 204 -19.67 -19.87 -20.15
C ARG A 204 -18.72 -19.88 -18.94
N GLN A 205 -18.51 -18.74 -18.29
CA GLN A 205 -17.41 -18.52 -17.32
C GLN A 205 -17.82 -18.31 -15.85
N LEU A 206 -19.11 -18.37 -15.50
CA LEU A 206 -19.56 -18.14 -14.11
C LEU A 206 -18.98 -19.18 -13.12
N HIS A 207 -19.04 -20.48 -13.43
CA HIS A 207 -18.37 -21.52 -12.62
C HIS A 207 -16.85 -21.37 -12.61
N SER A 208 -16.26 -20.84 -13.69
CA SER A 208 -14.82 -20.56 -13.76
C SER A 208 -14.44 -19.38 -12.88
N LEU A 209 -15.34 -18.40 -12.68
CA LEU A 209 -15.13 -17.22 -11.85
C LEU A 209 -15.19 -17.57 -10.37
N GLU A 210 -16.19 -18.34 -9.94
CA GLU A 210 -16.30 -18.83 -8.55
C GLU A 210 -15.08 -19.67 -8.16
N SER A 211 -14.69 -20.63 -9.02
CA SER A 211 -13.51 -21.46 -8.81
C SER A 211 -12.23 -20.62 -8.71
N LEU A 212 -12.09 -19.62 -9.58
CA LEU A 212 -10.96 -18.69 -9.57
C LEU A 212 -10.95 -17.83 -8.29
N LEU A 213 -12.10 -17.32 -7.86
CA LEU A 213 -12.24 -16.55 -6.62
C LEU A 213 -11.89 -17.40 -5.40
N ALA A 214 -12.34 -18.66 -5.35
CA ALA A 214 -11.99 -19.61 -4.29
C ALA A 214 -10.48 -19.87 -4.23
N ILE A 215 -9.84 -20.10 -5.38
CA ILE A 215 -8.37 -20.26 -5.47
C ILE A 215 -7.67 -19.00 -4.95
N ILE A 216 -8.11 -17.82 -5.38
CA ILE A 216 -7.49 -16.56 -4.98
C ILE A 216 -7.67 -16.30 -3.49
N LYS A 217 -8.85 -16.57 -2.93
CA LYS A 217 -9.09 -16.49 -1.48
C LYS A 217 -8.08 -17.33 -0.73
N GLY A 218 -7.90 -18.60 -1.11
CA GLY A 218 -6.91 -19.49 -0.52
C GLY A 218 -5.48 -18.92 -0.62
N ARG A 219 -5.10 -18.36 -1.78
CA ARG A 219 -3.78 -17.74 -1.97
C ARG A 219 -3.57 -16.48 -1.13
N ILE A 220 -4.60 -15.67 -0.89
CA ILE A 220 -4.52 -14.49 -0.02
C ILE A 220 -4.39 -14.94 1.45
N GLU A 221 -5.16 -15.94 1.88
CA GLU A 221 -5.12 -16.49 3.25
C GLU A 221 -3.76 -17.16 3.54
N GLU A 222 -3.22 -17.90 2.58
CA GLU A 222 -1.88 -18.47 2.66
C GLU A 222 -0.81 -17.38 2.70
N TRP A 223 -0.92 -16.36 1.83
CA TRP A 223 -0.02 -15.21 1.81
C TRP A 223 0.00 -14.51 3.17
N GLU A 224 -1.17 -14.23 3.74
CA GLU A 224 -1.31 -13.54 5.04
C GLU A 224 -0.67 -14.38 6.16
N SER A 225 -1.05 -15.66 6.25
CA SER A 225 -0.52 -16.59 7.26
C SER A 225 1.00 -16.75 7.16
N ARG A 226 1.54 -16.74 5.94
CA ARG A 226 3.00 -16.84 5.72
C ARG A 226 3.71 -15.58 6.18
N TRP A 227 3.24 -14.40 5.79
CA TRP A 227 3.91 -13.14 6.10
C TRP A 227 3.73 -12.70 7.55
N LEU A 228 2.60 -13.04 8.20
CA LEU A 228 2.45 -12.89 9.65
C LEU A 228 3.46 -13.74 10.42
N ARG A 229 3.63 -15.02 10.06
CA ARG A 229 4.67 -15.87 10.66
C ARG A 229 6.08 -15.31 10.48
N ILE A 230 6.37 -14.70 9.33
CA ILE A 230 7.68 -14.06 9.07
C ILE A 230 7.85 -12.80 9.92
N ALA A 231 6.78 -12.01 10.09
CA ALA A 231 6.79 -10.83 10.96
C ALA A 231 6.95 -11.21 12.44
N ASP A 232 6.37 -12.33 12.87
CA ASP A 232 6.42 -12.83 14.26
C ASP A 232 7.76 -13.47 14.63
N LYS A 233 8.51 -14.02 13.66
CA LYS A 233 9.78 -14.76 13.86
C LYS A 233 10.95 -13.92 14.42
N GLY A 234 10.71 -12.70 14.88
CA GLY A 234 11.67 -11.93 15.64
C GLY A 234 10.98 -11.07 16.69
N ASN A 235 11.29 -11.28 17.97
CA ASN A 235 10.81 -10.45 19.10
C ASN A 235 11.04 -8.94 18.88
N LYS A 236 11.96 -8.57 17.98
CA LYS A 236 12.29 -7.21 17.57
C LYS A 236 11.17 -6.48 16.79
N TYR A 237 10.15 -7.20 16.28
CA TYR A 237 9.14 -6.64 15.36
C TYR A 237 7.70 -6.71 15.85
N ARG A 238 7.44 -7.34 17.01
CA ARG A 238 6.11 -7.47 17.62
C ARG A 238 5.40 -6.13 17.87
N ASN A 239 6.15 -5.05 18.05
CA ASN A 239 5.60 -3.72 18.31
C ASN A 239 5.55 -2.79 17.08
N THR A 240 5.69 -3.34 15.86
CA THR A 240 5.58 -2.56 14.62
C THR A 240 4.16 -2.60 14.08
N CYS A 241 3.80 -1.63 13.22
CA CYS A 241 2.52 -1.66 12.50
C CYS A 241 2.45 -2.74 11.40
N HIS A 242 3.54 -3.49 11.15
CA HIS A 242 3.62 -4.40 10.00
C HIS A 242 2.60 -5.54 10.03
N PRO A 243 2.32 -6.23 11.17
CA PRO A 243 1.29 -7.26 11.21
C PRO A 243 -0.09 -6.69 10.83
N PHE A 244 -0.44 -5.51 11.36
CA PHE A 244 -1.66 -4.81 10.96
C PHE A 244 -1.67 -4.48 9.47
N LEU A 245 -0.58 -3.95 8.90
CA LEU A 245 -0.53 -3.62 7.48
C LEU A 245 -0.67 -4.86 6.59
N ILE A 246 -0.06 -5.99 6.98
CA ILE A 246 -0.19 -7.27 6.26
C ILE A 246 -1.67 -7.71 6.25
N GLN A 247 -2.31 -7.76 7.42
CA GLN A 247 -3.73 -8.15 7.54
C GLN A 247 -4.65 -7.17 6.80
N PHE A 248 -4.41 -5.88 6.97
CA PHE A 248 -5.23 -4.81 6.41
C PHE A 248 -5.19 -4.82 4.88
N TYR A 249 -4.00 -4.88 4.27
CA TYR A 249 -3.88 -4.90 2.81
C TYR A 249 -4.33 -6.23 2.20
N GLY A 250 -4.11 -7.37 2.88
CA GLY A 250 -4.64 -8.67 2.45
C GLY A 250 -6.17 -8.69 2.46
N THR A 251 -6.77 -8.23 3.56
CA THR A 251 -8.22 -8.11 3.73
C THR A 251 -8.83 -7.14 2.72
N HIS A 252 -8.20 -5.99 2.48
CA HIS A 252 -8.65 -5.04 1.46
C HIS A 252 -8.62 -5.65 0.05
N LEU A 253 -7.55 -6.37 -0.31
CA LEU A 253 -7.49 -7.03 -1.62
C LEU A 253 -8.62 -8.06 -1.76
N ARG A 254 -8.88 -8.86 -0.72
CA ARG A 254 -9.99 -9.81 -0.68
C ARG A 254 -11.34 -9.11 -0.85
N LEU A 255 -11.60 -8.05 -0.09
CA LEU A 255 -12.81 -7.23 -0.23
C LEU A 255 -12.97 -6.73 -1.67
N GLN A 256 -11.91 -6.13 -2.24
CA GLN A 256 -11.95 -5.55 -3.56
C GLN A 256 -12.26 -6.58 -4.64
N LEU A 257 -11.54 -7.72 -4.65
CA LEU A 257 -11.74 -8.76 -5.65
C LEU A 257 -13.13 -9.40 -5.60
N PHE A 258 -13.62 -9.70 -4.40
CA PHE A 258 -14.94 -10.30 -4.22
C PHE A 258 -16.09 -9.31 -4.43
N SER A 259 -15.80 -8.00 -4.38
CA SER A 259 -16.78 -6.97 -4.71
C SER A 259 -16.96 -6.74 -6.21
N LEU A 260 -16.01 -7.16 -7.06
CA LEU A 260 -16.08 -6.95 -8.52
C LEU A 260 -17.33 -7.60 -9.15
N PRO A 261 -17.63 -8.90 -8.93
CA PRO A 261 -18.83 -9.51 -9.50
C PRO A 261 -20.12 -8.86 -9.01
N LEU A 262 -20.10 -8.27 -7.80
CA LEU A 262 -21.26 -7.62 -7.20
C LEU A 262 -21.58 -6.26 -7.87
N GLN A 263 -20.58 -5.57 -8.41
CA GLN A 263 -20.77 -4.30 -9.09
C GLN A 263 -21.61 -4.45 -10.38
N ASP A 264 -21.38 -5.52 -11.13
CA ASP A 264 -22.14 -5.81 -12.36
C ASP A 264 -23.59 -6.17 -12.08
N ILE A 265 -23.87 -6.82 -10.94
CA ILE A 265 -25.21 -7.22 -10.51
C ILE A 265 -26.02 -6.01 -10.04
N LEU A 266 -25.41 -5.12 -9.27
CA LEU A 266 -26.06 -3.86 -8.85
C LEU A 266 -26.41 -2.97 -10.07
N ALA A 267 -25.68 -3.11 -11.17
CA ALA A 267 -25.96 -2.42 -12.43
C ALA A 267 -27.04 -3.12 -13.29
N GLN A 268 -27.19 -4.44 -13.16
CA GLN A 268 -28.15 -5.27 -13.92
C GLN A 268 -29.28 -5.73 -13.00
N SER A 269 -30.35 -4.93 -12.92
CA SER A 269 -31.48 -5.03 -11.99
C SER A 269 -32.32 -6.32 -12.02
N ASN A 270 -31.92 -7.40 -12.70
CA ASN A 270 -32.81 -8.51 -13.05
C ASN A 270 -32.23 -9.94 -13.00
N GLN A 271 -31.16 -10.24 -12.24
CA GLN A 271 -30.68 -11.63 -12.11
C GLN A 271 -30.52 -12.13 -10.68
N ASN A 272 -30.83 -13.43 -10.50
CA ASN A 272 -30.94 -14.18 -9.26
C ASN A 272 -29.75 -13.98 -8.30
N MET A 273 -29.96 -13.24 -7.21
CA MET A 273 -29.00 -12.97 -6.12
C MET A 273 -28.40 -14.25 -5.49
N SER A 274 -29.07 -15.40 -5.64
CA SER A 274 -28.68 -16.68 -5.02
C SER A 274 -27.29 -17.19 -5.42
N TYR A 275 -26.79 -16.86 -6.62
CA TYR A 275 -25.52 -17.39 -7.13
C TYR A 275 -24.28 -16.66 -6.60
N HIS A 276 -24.44 -15.54 -5.89
CA HIS A 276 -23.31 -14.72 -5.43
C HIS A 276 -23.27 -14.54 -3.90
N MET A 277 -23.98 -15.39 -3.16
CA MET A 277 -24.03 -15.35 -1.69
C MET A 277 -22.64 -15.49 -1.06
N GLU A 278 -21.77 -16.34 -1.61
CA GLU A 278 -20.39 -16.47 -1.12
C GLU A 278 -19.60 -15.18 -1.34
N ALA A 279 -19.68 -14.58 -2.53
CA ALA A 279 -18.96 -13.35 -2.81
C ALA A 279 -19.45 -12.18 -1.94
N LEU A 280 -20.76 -12.07 -1.76
CA LEU A 280 -21.36 -11.11 -0.84
C LEU A 280 -20.88 -11.34 0.61
N TRP A 281 -20.89 -12.58 1.09
CA TRP A 281 -20.44 -12.93 2.44
C TRP A 281 -18.96 -12.65 2.66
N VAL A 282 -18.11 -13.01 1.70
CA VAL A 282 -16.66 -12.77 1.77
C VAL A 282 -16.37 -11.27 1.75
N SER A 283 -17.03 -10.49 0.87
CA SER A 283 -16.88 -9.04 0.89
C SER A 283 -17.41 -8.41 2.18
N TYR A 284 -18.59 -8.83 2.67
CA TYR A 284 -19.15 -8.33 3.91
C TYR A 284 -18.22 -8.59 5.11
N SER A 285 -17.78 -9.84 5.29
CA SER A 285 -16.86 -10.21 6.36
C SER A 285 -15.50 -9.52 6.25
N SER A 286 -14.96 -9.34 5.04
CA SER A 286 -13.74 -8.57 4.81
C SER A 286 -13.89 -7.12 5.22
N ALA A 287 -14.99 -6.47 4.82
CA ALA A 287 -15.22 -5.07 5.12
C ALA A 287 -15.39 -4.84 6.63
N LEU A 288 -16.07 -5.76 7.32
CA LEU A 288 -16.22 -5.72 8.76
C LEU A 288 -14.87 -5.90 9.49
N GLU A 289 -14.08 -6.90 9.08
CA GLU A 289 -12.74 -7.13 9.64
C GLU A 289 -11.82 -5.92 9.46
N MET A 290 -11.90 -5.21 8.32
CA MET A 290 -11.16 -3.97 8.14
C MET A 290 -11.53 -2.92 9.19
N LEU A 291 -12.82 -2.72 9.49
CA LEU A 291 -13.24 -1.78 10.54
C LEU A 291 -12.77 -2.22 11.92
N HIS A 292 -12.80 -3.53 12.22
CA HIS A 292 -12.29 -4.09 13.47
C HIS A 292 -10.78 -3.89 13.63
N LEU A 293 -10.00 -4.12 12.57
CA LEU A 293 -8.55 -3.88 12.57
C LEU A 293 -8.21 -2.42 12.86
N ILE A 294 -8.94 -1.49 12.24
CA ILE A 294 -8.79 -0.05 12.46
C ILE A 294 -9.11 0.32 13.91
N CYS A 295 -10.19 -0.22 14.48
CA CYS A 295 -10.55 0.04 15.88
C CYS A 295 -9.52 -0.52 16.86
N ARG A 296 -9.08 -1.77 16.64
CA ARG A 296 -8.08 -2.46 17.48
C ARG A 296 -6.72 -1.75 17.46
N HIS A 297 -6.34 -1.18 16.33
CA HIS A 297 -5.04 -0.54 16.12
C HIS A 297 -5.15 0.99 15.94
N SER A 298 -6.12 1.62 16.61
CA SER A 298 -6.42 3.05 16.47
C SER A 298 -5.21 3.98 16.65
N SER A 299 -4.26 3.63 17.52
CA SER A 299 -3.03 4.41 17.74
C SER A 299 -2.09 4.46 16.54
N TRP A 300 -2.17 3.49 15.62
CA TRP A 300 -1.35 3.43 14.41
C TRP A 300 -1.91 4.30 13.29
N LEU A 301 -3.21 4.58 13.32
CA LEU A 301 -3.87 5.36 12.28
C LEU A 301 -3.36 6.79 12.17
N TYR A 302 -2.84 7.35 13.27
CA TYR A 302 -2.28 8.70 13.30
C TYR A 302 -1.11 8.88 12.33
N PHE A 303 -0.33 7.82 12.09
CA PHE A 303 0.83 7.84 11.21
C PHE A 303 0.57 7.16 9.86
N ALA A 304 -0.62 6.60 9.68
CA ALA A 304 -0.98 5.88 8.48
C ALA A 304 -0.97 6.79 7.24
N GLN A 305 -0.79 6.17 6.09
CA GLN A 305 -0.82 6.85 4.80
C GLN A 305 -2.27 7.10 4.38
N ASP A 306 -2.46 8.05 3.47
CA ASP A 306 -3.76 8.40 2.87
C ASP A 306 -4.52 7.15 2.35
N SER A 307 -3.79 6.19 1.78
CA SER A 307 -4.35 4.94 1.27
C SER A 307 -5.12 4.13 2.33
N VAL A 308 -4.65 4.09 3.58
CA VAL A 308 -5.33 3.35 4.66
C VAL A 308 -6.69 3.98 4.92
N HIS A 309 -6.75 5.30 4.98
CA HIS A 309 -8.00 6.04 5.20
C HIS A 309 -9.00 5.83 4.05
N VAL A 310 -8.53 5.91 2.81
CA VAL A 310 -9.36 5.66 1.61
C VAL A 310 -9.90 4.22 1.60
N MET A 311 -9.07 3.24 1.92
CA MET A 311 -9.47 1.82 1.97
C MET A 311 -10.49 1.54 3.09
N THR A 312 -10.37 2.22 4.23
CA THR A 312 -11.36 2.12 5.31
C THR A 312 -12.67 2.82 4.95
N ALA A 313 -12.63 3.97 4.28
CA ALA A 313 -13.84 4.61 3.76
C ALA A 313 -14.55 3.70 2.73
N TYR A 314 -13.78 3.01 1.88
CA TYR A 314 -14.31 2.03 0.94
C TYR A 314 -15.02 0.87 1.65
N SER A 315 -14.44 0.29 2.71
CA SER A 315 -15.07 -0.80 3.46
C SER A 315 -16.36 -0.36 4.15
N ALA A 316 -16.38 0.82 4.78
CA ALA A 316 -17.57 1.39 5.38
C ALA A 316 -18.68 1.64 4.34
N ALA A 317 -18.34 2.25 3.20
CA ALA A 317 -19.28 2.51 2.11
C ALA A 317 -19.84 1.21 1.52
N PHE A 318 -19.02 0.17 1.39
CA PHE A 318 -19.47 -1.15 0.96
C PHE A 318 -20.53 -1.73 1.91
N LEU A 319 -20.27 -1.71 3.22
CA LEU A 319 -21.20 -2.22 4.23
C LEU A 319 -22.54 -1.47 4.24
N ILE A 320 -22.50 -0.14 4.11
CA ILE A 320 -23.72 0.69 4.01
C ILE A 320 -24.52 0.34 2.75
N LYS A 321 -23.85 0.13 1.61
CA LYS A 321 -24.55 -0.32 0.40
C LYS A 321 -25.14 -1.71 0.59
N ALA A 322 -24.36 -2.66 1.10
CA ALA A 322 -24.81 -4.04 1.33
C ALA A 322 -26.03 -4.13 2.26
N SER A 323 -26.11 -3.26 3.28
CA SER A 323 -27.25 -3.23 4.20
C SER A 323 -28.54 -2.72 3.55
N ILE A 324 -28.45 -1.80 2.58
CA ILE A 324 -29.61 -1.30 1.82
C ILE A 324 -30.17 -2.40 0.90
N TYR A 325 -29.30 -3.18 0.25
CA TYR A 325 -29.71 -4.20 -0.72
C TYR A 325 -30.08 -5.56 -0.11
N THR A 326 -29.87 -5.76 1.20
CA THR A 326 -30.20 -7.01 1.89
C THR A 326 -31.31 -6.78 2.93
N PRO A 327 -32.59 -6.70 2.51
CA PRO A 327 -33.70 -6.23 3.34
C PRO A 327 -34.06 -7.10 4.57
N SER A 328 -33.47 -8.28 4.74
CA SER A 328 -33.90 -9.27 5.74
C SER A 328 -33.16 -9.26 7.09
N THR A 329 -32.26 -8.31 7.39
CA THR A 329 -31.61 -8.27 8.71
C THR A 329 -31.41 -6.86 9.27
N ILE A 330 -32.45 -6.33 9.92
CA ILE A 330 -32.39 -5.11 10.76
C ILE A 330 -31.24 -5.18 11.79
N LYS A 331 -30.91 -6.38 12.29
CA LYS A 331 -29.75 -6.62 13.19
C LYS A 331 -28.40 -6.34 12.52
N LEU A 332 -28.26 -6.64 11.23
CA LEU A 332 -27.02 -6.43 10.48
C LEU A 332 -26.80 -4.93 10.22
N CYS A 333 -27.86 -4.20 9.90
CA CYS A 333 -27.84 -2.74 9.79
C CYS A 333 -27.35 -2.07 11.09
N ASN A 334 -27.82 -2.54 12.25
CA ASN A 334 -27.40 -2.00 13.54
C ASN A 334 -25.94 -2.28 13.87
N ILE A 335 -25.43 -3.47 13.55
CA ILE A 335 -24.00 -3.80 13.73
C ILE A 335 -23.14 -2.93 12.81
N VAL A 336 -23.49 -2.84 11.53
CA VAL A 336 -22.78 -1.99 10.56
C VAL A 336 -22.79 -0.52 11.00
N ALA A 337 -23.95 0.00 11.42
CA ALA A 337 -24.07 1.37 11.90
C ALA A 337 -23.22 1.61 13.16
N ASN A 338 -23.18 0.66 14.09
CA ASN A 338 -22.38 0.77 15.31
C ASN A 338 -20.87 0.72 15.03
N GLU A 339 -20.43 -0.18 14.15
CA GLU A 339 -19.01 -0.32 13.77
C GLU A 339 -18.54 0.88 12.94
N ALA A 340 -19.36 1.35 11.98
CA ALA A 340 -19.08 2.57 11.24
C ALA A 340 -19.03 3.80 12.17
N SER A 341 -19.94 3.88 13.14
CA SER A 341 -19.93 4.94 14.16
C SER A 341 -18.69 4.86 15.04
N THR A 342 -18.28 3.66 15.45
CA THR A 342 -17.08 3.44 16.27
C THR A 342 -15.82 3.82 15.49
N ALA A 343 -15.71 3.41 14.22
CA ALA A 343 -14.63 3.82 13.34
C ALA A 343 -14.63 5.35 13.15
N LEU A 344 -15.79 5.98 12.95
CA LEU A 344 -15.91 7.43 12.84
C LEU A 344 -15.45 8.14 14.12
N VAL A 345 -15.79 7.61 15.30
CA VAL A 345 -15.29 8.11 16.59
C VAL A 345 -13.78 7.96 16.68
N VAL A 346 -13.22 6.83 16.25
CA VAL A 346 -11.76 6.65 16.16
C VAL A 346 -11.14 7.72 15.25
N TYR A 347 -11.69 7.94 14.06
CA TYR A 347 -11.22 8.97 13.13
C TYR A 347 -11.33 10.39 13.69
N SER A 348 -12.39 10.71 14.42
CA SER A 348 -12.55 12.02 15.07
C SER A 348 -11.46 12.30 16.12
N ARG A 349 -10.89 11.24 16.71
CA ARG A 349 -9.82 11.30 17.73
C ARG A 349 -8.42 11.35 17.13
N ILE A 350 -8.25 10.98 15.86
CA ILE A 350 -6.95 11.05 15.15
C ILE A 350 -6.45 12.49 14.99
N ASN A 351 -7.30 13.51 15.21
CA ASN A 351 -6.84 14.90 15.22
C ASN A 351 -5.95 15.28 16.42
N PHE A 352 -5.76 14.38 17.39
CA PHE A 352 -4.90 14.60 18.54
C PHE A 352 -3.79 13.53 18.57
N PRO A 353 -2.50 13.94 18.71
CA PRO A 353 -1.42 12.97 18.81
C PRO A 353 -1.64 12.06 20.02
N PRO A 354 -1.37 10.74 19.92
CA PRO A 354 -1.44 9.87 21.08
C PRO A 354 -0.50 10.41 22.16
N ASN A 355 -1.00 10.54 23.39
CA ASN A 355 -0.21 10.97 24.55
C ASN A 355 1.10 10.17 24.57
N ARG A 356 2.22 10.88 24.66
CA ARG A 356 3.56 10.26 24.76
C ARG A 356 3.54 9.26 25.92
N VAL A 357 3.70 7.99 25.62
CA VAL A 357 4.13 6.97 26.59
C VAL A 357 5.62 6.74 26.38
#